data_AF-A0A963BBY5-F1
#
_entry.id   AF-A0A963BBY5-F1
#
_cell.length_a   1.000
_cell.length_b   1.000
_cell.length_c   1.000
_cell.angle_alpha   90.00
_cell.angle_beta   90.00
_cell.angle_gamma   90.00
#
_symmetry.space_group_name_H-M   'P 1'
#
loop_
_entity.id
_entity.type
_entity.pdbx_description
1 polymer ?
#
loop_
_entity_poly.entity_id
_entity_poly.type
_entity_poly.pdbx_seq_one_letter_code
_entity_poly.pdbx_strand_id
1 'polypeptide(L)'
;MRYHPPELPRPLSPSTMQASPFSSTSRFHSTFSEGLHLLARESDLGAFILAAANASTEAALFKAMLPSLHDQFHGLHTQLREQLTQGRRPQVPQDDLMVFLQLALMGLSALRITEERHAGIWTVQFNPLRALRPSRAATRKDIRLAMPFDTAGFHFDRDFLRREVFWEGTLHDLPIRLLYNKFPFARMHGILVPEPTRHLPQYLTERHHCYAFSVVNDLADLLPGLSLAYNSLGAYASVNHLHFQLFVDPTELPAQAPQWQHNGGSTPYPAQCLRFDNAQTGWHCIESLHKQGQPYNLLYSNRSVLVFPRPEKANQPPPSWSPGFAWFEMCGAVVTANRETFEQLGEDEISGVLAACSSFAPVAGHHEA
;
A
#
# COMPACT_ATOMS: atom_id res chain seq x y z
N MET A 1 9.61 50.32 13.03
CA MET A 1 8.62 49.23 13.13
C MET A 1 9.33 47.92 12.83
N ARG A 2 9.44 47.01 13.81
CA ARG A 2 10.05 45.68 13.61
C ARG A 2 8.98 44.76 13.00
N TYR A 3 9.31 44.17 11.86
CA TYR A 3 8.47 43.19 11.17
C TYR A 3 8.48 41.88 11.97
N HIS A 4 7.34 41.53 12.57
CA HIS A 4 7.10 40.21 13.14
C HIS A 4 6.46 39.35 12.04
N PRO A 5 7.11 38.28 11.55
CA PRO A 5 6.46 37.36 10.63
C PRO A 5 5.28 36.67 11.33
N PRO A 6 4.20 36.32 10.59
CA PRO A 6 3.06 35.64 11.17
C PRO A 6 3.50 34.27 11.70
N GLU A 7 3.16 33.98 12.96
CA GLU A 7 3.32 32.65 13.54
C GLU A 7 2.57 31.63 12.67
N LEU A 8 3.28 30.63 12.17
CA LEU A 8 2.65 29.44 11.62
C LEU A 8 1.73 28.85 12.70
N PRO A 9 0.53 28.35 12.35
CA PRO A 9 -0.33 27.70 13.33
C PRO A 9 0.47 26.57 14.01
N ARG A 10 0.51 26.61 15.35
CA ARG A 10 1.17 25.57 16.13
C ARG A 10 0.58 24.22 15.72
N PRO A 11 1.39 23.18 15.48
CA PRO A 11 0.86 21.84 15.27
C PRO A 11 -0.01 21.49 16.48
N LEU A 12 -1.15 20.85 16.22
CA LEU A 12 -2.00 20.29 17.26
C LEU A 12 -1.12 19.48 18.22
N SER A 13 -1.13 19.85 19.51
CA SER A 13 -0.43 19.12 20.56
C SER A 13 -0.80 17.64 20.52
N PRO A 14 0.15 16.69 20.56
CA PRO A 14 -0.15 15.27 20.63
C PRO A 14 -0.56 14.92 22.06
N SER A 15 -1.79 15.23 22.45
CA SER A 15 -2.29 14.89 23.79
C SER A 15 -3.80 14.71 23.89
N THR A 16 -4.41 14.11 22.87
CA THR A 16 -5.62 13.31 23.04
C THR A 16 -5.25 11.92 22.57
N MET A 17 -5.14 10.96 23.50
CA MET A 17 -5.01 9.54 23.14
C MET A 17 -6.23 9.18 22.28
N GLN A 18 -6.05 9.16 20.97
CA GLN A 18 -7.09 8.81 20.03
C GLN A 18 -7.44 7.35 20.31
N ALA A 19 -8.68 7.08 20.72
CA ALA A 19 -9.10 5.74 21.11
C ALA A 19 -8.78 4.74 19.98
N SER A 20 -8.13 3.63 20.35
CA SER A 20 -7.61 2.63 19.42
C SER A 20 -8.66 2.23 18.36
N PRO A 21 -8.28 2.19 17.07
CA PRO A 21 -9.19 1.78 16.00
C PRO A 21 -9.40 0.25 15.98
N PHE A 22 -8.60 -0.51 16.73
CA PHE A 22 -8.51 -1.97 16.63
C PHE A 22 -9.51 -2.74 17.52
N SER A 23 -10.58 -2.10 18.00
CA SER A 23 -11.57 -2.78 18.84
C SER A 23 -12.65 -3.54 18.05
N SER A 24 -12.88 -3.17 16.79
CA SER A 24 -13.78 -3.87 15.86
C SER A 24 -13.59 -3.37 14.42
N THR A 25 -14.01 -4.14 13.42
CA THR A 25 -14.06 -3.68 12.02
C THR A 25 -14.84 -2.37 11.86
N SER A 26 -15.99 -2.23 12.53
CA SER A 26 -16.79 -1.00 12.48
C SER A 26 -16.05 0.20 13.08
N ARG A 27 -15.31 0.01 14.18
CA ARG A 27 -14.52 1.08 14.80
C ARG A 27 -13.37 1.49 13.88
N PHE A 28 -12.67 0.53 13.28
CA PHE A 28 -11.60 0.79 12.33
C PHE A 28 -12.11 1.55 11.11
N HIS A 29 -13.20 1.07 10.50
CA HIS A 29 -13.85 1.71 9.36
C HIS A 29 -14.34 3.12 9.66
N SER A 30 -14.97 3.36 10.83
CA SER A 30 -15.40 4.71 11.26
C SER A 30 -14.21 5.64 11.40
N THR A 31 -13.15 5.21 12.09
CA THR A 31 -11.93 6.02 12.29
C THR A 31 -11.27 6.35 10.95
N PHE A 32 -11.16 5.37 10.07
CA PHE A 32 -10.62 5.53 8.72
C PHE A 32 -11.47 6.49 7.87
N SER A 33 -12.79 6.34 7.88
CA SER A 33 -13.71 7.17 7.08
C SER A 33 -13.81 8.60 7.60
N GLU A 34 -13.83 8.81 8.92
CA GLU A 34 -13.85 10.13 9.55
C GLU A 34 -12.64 10.98 9.15
N GLY A 35 -11.42 10.40 9.17
CA GLY A 35 -10.24 11.12 8.74
C GLY A 35 -10.25 11.47 7.24
N LEU A 36 -10.84 10.62 6.39
CA LEU A 36 -11.02 10.94 4.97
C LEU A 36 -12.01 12.09 4.75
N HIS A 37 -13.10 12.14 5.54
CA HIS A 37 -14.03 13.26 5.52
C HIS A 37 -13.38 14.58 5.96
N LEU A 38 -12.44 14.53 6.91
CA LEU A 38 -11.65 15.70 7.31
C LEU A 38 -10.72 16.15 6.18
N LEU A 39 -9.95 15.23 5.60
CA LEU A 39 -9.04 15.50 4.47
C LEU A 39 -9.78 16.06 3.25
N ALA A 40 -10.98 15.56 2.96
CA ALA A 40 -11.80 16.06 1.84
C ALA A 40 -12.26 17.51 2.00
N ARG A 41 -12.16 18.10 3.19
CA ARG A 41 -12.51 19.51 3.47
C ARG A 41 -11.29 20.42 3.48
N GLU A 42 -10.09 19.85 3.42
CA GLU A 42 -8.87 20.63 3.35
C GLU A 42 -8.69 21.22 1.95
N SER A 43 -8.44 22.53 1.89
CA SER A 43 -8.09 23.25 0.64
C SER A 43 -6.66 22.97 0.18
N ASP A 44 -6.37 21.70 -0.06
CA ASP A 44 -5.07 21.15 -0.46
C ASP A 44 -5.25 20.06 -1.54
N LEU A 45 -4.41 20.09 -2.58
CA LEU A 45 -4.50 19.12 -3.69
C LEU A 45 -4.19 17.70 -3.24
N GLY A 46 -3.17 17.52 -2.39
CA GLY A 46 -2.74 16.22 -1.92
C GLY A 46 -3.80 15.57 -1.03
N ALA A 47 -4.39 16.34 -0.12
CA ALA A 47 -5.49 15.89 0.74
C ALA A 47 -6.72 15.48 -0.08
N PHE A 48 -7.10 16.30 -1.07
CA PHE A 48 -8.19 15.97 -1.98
C PHE A 48 -7.94 14.67 -2.76
N ILE A 49 -6.75 14.52 -3.37
CA ILE A 49 -6.38 13.32 -4.14
C ILE A 49 -6.43 12.08 -3.25
N LEU A 50 -5.86 12.15 -2.06
CA LEU A 50 -5.85 11.06 -1.09
C LEU A 50 -7.27 10.67 -0.69
N ALA A 51 -8.11 11.65 -0.36
CA ALA A 51 -9.50 11.43 0.01
C ALA A 51 -10.30 10.80 -1.14
N ALA A 52 -10.19 11.33 -2.35
CA ALA A 52 -10.86 10.81 -3.54
C ALA A 52 -10.43 9.37 -3.86
N ALA A 53 -9.13 9.09 -3.77
CA ALA A 53 -8.57 7.77 -4.07
C ALA A 53 -9.04 6.71 -3.07
N ASN A 54 -9.00 7.00 -1.78
CA ASN A 54 -9.48 6.08 -0.74
C ASN A 54 -11.01 5.93 -0.76
N ALA A 55 -11.76 7.01 -1.00
CA ALA A 55 -13.21 6.91 -1.12
C ALA A 55 -13.61 5.97 -2.28
N SER A 56 -12.89 6.01 -3.41
CA SER A 56 -13.19 5.21 -4.61
C SER A 56 -13.03 3.69 -4.43
N THR A 57 -12.46 3.21 -3.32
CA THR A 57 -12.32 1.76 -3.06
C THR A 57 -13.57 1.14 -2.41
N GLU A 58 -14.52 1.95 -1.95
CA GLU A 58 -15.75 1.46 -1.32
C GLU A 58 -16.97 2.28 -1.76
N ALA A 59 -17.95 1.63 -2.38
CA ALA A 59 -19.10 2.31 -3.00
C ALA A 59 -19.93 3.15 -2.02
N ALA A 60 -20.14 2.66 -0.79
CA ALA A 60 -20.91 3.38 0.23
C ALA A 60 -20.20 4.67 0.68
N LEU A 61 -18.90 4.56 1.00
CA LEU A 61 -18.07 5.69 1.36
C LEU A 61 -17.96 6.70 0.19
N PHE A 62 -17.71 6.21 -1.03
CA PHE A 62 -17.64 7.06 -2.21
C PHE A 62 -18.91 7.88 -2.40
N LYS A 63 -20.08 7.24 -2.33
CA LYS A 63 -21.38 7.90 -2.44
C LYS A 63 -21.59 8.95 -1.36
N ALA A 64 -21.19 8.65 -0.11
CA ALA A 64 -21.31 9.58 1.02
C ALA A 64 -20.39 10.80 0.88
N MET A 65 -19.18 10.61 0.35
CA MET A 65 -18.18 11.66 0.18
C MET A 65 -18.34 12.48 -1.11
N LEU A 66 -19.07 11.96 -2.10
CA LEU A 66 -19.17 12.56 -3.44
C LEU A 66 -19.55 14.05 -3.43
N PRO A 67 -20.53 14.53 -2.62
CA PRO A 67 -20.85 15.95 -2.58
C PRO A 67 -19.66 16.81 -2.10
N SER A 68 -19.03 16.43 -0.99
CA SER A 68 -17.86 17.17 -0.47
C SER A 68 -16.67 17.12 -1.42
N LEU A 69 -16.44 15.99 -2.10
CA LEU A 69 -15.40 15.90 -3.12
C LEU A 69 -15.70 16.81 -4.31
N HIS A 70 -16.97 16.94 -4.73
CA HIS A 70 -17.38 17.86 -5.79
C HIS A 70 -17.12 19.32 -5.42
N ASP A 71 -17.59 19.73 -4.25
CA ASP A 71 -17.41 21.10 -3.75
C ASP A 71 -15.91 21.43 -3.66
N GLN A 72 -15.13 20.51 -3.09
CA GLN A 72 -13.69 20.68 -2.91
C GLN A 72 -12.95 20.78 -4.25
N PHE A 73 -13.28 19.89 -5.18
CA PHE A 73 -12.72 19.91 -6.52
C PHE A 73 -13.01 21.24 -7.24
N HIS A 74 -14.25 21.73 -7.17
CA HIS A 74 -14.62 23.01 -7.77
C HIS A 74 -13.86 24.20 -7.16
N GLY A 75 -13.72 24.22 -5.84
CA GLY A 75 -12.93 25.23 -5.13
C GLY A 75 -11.47 25.24 -5.58
N LEU A 76 -10.81 24.08 -5.52
CA LEU A 76 -9.41 23.90 -5.92
C LEU A 76 -9.19 24.25 -7.39
N HIS A 77 -10.08 23.79 -8.28
CA HIS A 77 -10.02 24.08 -9.71
C HIS A 77 -10.14 25.58 -9.99
N THR A 78 -11.07 26.27 -9.31
CA THR A 78 -11.26 27.73 -9.46
C THR A 78 -10.03 28.48 -8.98
N GLN A 79 -9.49 28.13 -7.81
CA GLN A 79 -8.29 28.75 -7.25
C GLN A 79 -7.07 28.57 -8.16
N LEU A 80 -6.82 27.35 -8.65
CA LEU A 80 -5.73 27.06 -9.58
C LEU A 80 -5.88 27.84 -10.89
N ARG A 81 -7.09 27.86 -11.47
CA ARG A 81 -7.38 28.61 -12.69
C ARG A 81 -7.11 30.10 -12.51
N GLU A 82 -7.53 30.69 -11.39
CA GLU A 82 -7.30 32.10 -11.10
C GLU A 82 -5.79 32.40 -10.98
N GLN A 83 -5.06 31.60 -10.20
CA GLN A 83 -3.60 31.74 -10.05
C GLN A 83 -2.89 31.70 -11.41
N LEU A 84 -3.17 30.68 -12.22
CA LEU A 84 -2.54 30.50 -13.53
C LEU A 84 -2.91 31.63 -14.50
N THR A 85 -4.16 32.08 -14.52
CA THR A 85 -4.62 33.18 -15.39
C THR A 85 -3.91 34.50 -15.06
N GLN A 86 -3.58 34.72 -13.79
CA GLN A 86 -2.81 35.89 -13.33
C GLN A 86 -1.28 35.69 -13.44
N GLY A 87 -0.82 34.62 -14.09
CA GLY A 87 0.60 34.31 -14.23
C GLY A 87 1.31 33.88 -12.94
N ARG A 88 0.55 33.60 -11.87
CA ARG A 88 1.09 33.10 -10.60
C ARG A 88 1.37 31.61 -10.69
N ARG A 89 2.45 31.17 -10.04
CA ARG A 89 2.82 29.75 -9.94
C ARG A 89 2.19 29.14 -8.68
N PRO A 90 1.40 28.06 -8.80
CA PRO A 90 0.89 27.34 -7.64
C PRO A 90 2.02 26.84 -6.73
N GLN A 91 1.89 27.07 -5.42
CA GLN A 91 2.85 26.63 -4.40
C GLN A 91 2.41 25.29 -3.81
N VAL A 92 2.42 24.26 -4.66
CA VAL A 92 1.98 22.89 -4.33
C VAL A 92 2.99 21.89 -4.87
N PRO A 93 3.07 20.66 -4.31
CA PRO A 93 3.91 19.62 -4.88
C PRO A 93 3.59 19.36 -6.36
N GLN A 94 4.62 19.24 -7.20
CA GLN A 94 4.45 19.07 -8.65
C GLN A 94 3.67 17.79 -8.99
N ASP A 95 3.92 16.72 -8.26
CA ASP A 95 3.22 15.43 -8.37
C ASP A 95 1.70 15.61 -8.17
N ASP A 96 1.30 16.35 -7.13
CA ASP A 96 -0.11 16.56 -6.80
C ASP A 96 -0.78 17.50 -7.81
N LEU A 97 -0.07 18.52 -8.28
CA LEU A 97 -0.54 19.38 -9.36
C LEU A 97 -0.79 18.58 -10.64
N MET A 98 0.13 17.70 -11.02
CA MET A 98 -0.01 16.89 -12.23
C MET A 98 -1.24 15.97 -12.15
N VAL A 99 -1.39 15.24 -11.04
CA VAL A 99 -2.55 14.37 -10.81
C VAL A 99 -3.84 15.17 -10.86
N PHE A 100 -3.89 16.33 -10.20
CA PHE A 100 -5.09 17.16 -10.17
C PHE A 100 -5.45 17.71 -11.56
N LEU A 101 -4.46 18.12 -12.36
CA LEU A 101 -4.69 18.57 -13.73
C LEU A 101 -5.20 17.44 -14.63
N GLN A 102 -4.68 16.23 -14.48
CA GLN A 102 -5.20 15.06 -15.20
C GLN A 102 -6.66 14.79 -14.79
N LEU A 103 -6.99 14.85 -13.50
CA LEU A 103 -8.36 14.76 -13.01
C LEU A 103 -9.25 15.88 -13.56
N ALA A 104 -8.75 17.10 -13.65
CA ALA A 104 -9.47 18.22 -14.23
C ALA A 104 -9.82 18.00 -15.70
N LEU A 105 -8.90 17.40 -16.46
CA LEU A 105 -9.12 17.06 -17.87
C LEU A 105 -10.08 15.87 -18.04
N MET A 106 -9.99 14.85 -17.18
CA MET A 106 -10.93 13.72 -17.17
C MET A 106 -12.34 14.14 -16.75
N GLY A 107 -12.44 15.14 -15.88
CA GLY A 107 -13.66 15.54 -15.19
C GLY A 107 -13.93 14.65 -13.96
N LEU A 108 -14.34 15.26 -12.85
CA LEU A 108 -14.62 14.51 -11.61
C LEU A 108 -15.75 13.49 -11.78
N SER A 109 -16.70 13.72 -12.69
CA SER A 109 -17.77 12.76 -13.01
C SER A 109 -17.26 11.47 -13.66
N ALA A 110 -16.05 11.49 -14.24
CA ALA A 110 -15.39 10.29 -14.75
C ALA A 110 -14.73 9.47 -13.64
N LEU A 111 -14.64 10.01 -12.41
CA LEU A 111 -14.16 9.25 -11.27
C LEU A 111 -15.17 8.16 -10.93
N ARG A 112 -14.72 6.91 -11.05
CA ARG A 112 -15.50 5.72 -10.76
C ARG A 112 -14.93 5.01 -9.55
N ILE A 113 -15.77 4.22 -8.91
CA ILE A 113 -15.31 3.21 -7.96
C ILE A 113 -14.34 2.26 -8.65
N THR A 114 -13.44 1.66 -7.89
CA THR A 114 -12.59 0.58 -8.40
C THR A 114 -13.47 -0.55 -8.90
N GLU A 115 -13.25 -0.98 -10.14
CA GLU A 115 -13.98 -2.09 -10.76
C GLU A 115 -13.10 -3.34 -10.69
N GLU A 116 -13.72 -4.50 -10.47
CA GLU A 116 -13.03 -5.77 -10.40
C GLU A 116 -13.67 -6.77 -11.35
N ARG A 117 -12.84 -7.65 -11.91
CA ARG A 117 -13.29 -8.88 -12.55
C ARG A 117 -12.30 -10.00 -12.26
N HIS A 118 -12.71 -11.21 -12.63
CA HIS A 118 -11.85 -12.38 -12.56
C HIS A 118 -11.33 -12.76 -13.95
N ALA A 119 -10.06 -13.19 -14.00
CA ALA A 119 -9.42 -13.82 -15.15
C ALA A 119 -9.00 -15.24 -14.71
N GLY A 120 -9.92 -16.20 -14.83
CA GLY A 120 -9.76 -17.48 -14.13
C GLY A 120 -9.81 -17.26 -12.62
N ILE A 121 -8.78 -17.69 -11.90
CA ILE A 121 -8.64 -17.45 -10.45
C ILE A 121 -8.07 -16.07 -10.09
N TRP A 122 -7.49 -15.34 -11.06
CA TRP A 122 -6.85 -14.06 -10.77
C TRP A 122 -7.85 -12.92 -10.66
N THR A 123 -7.55 -11.96 -9.79
CA THR A 123 -8.31 -10.71 -9.67
C THR A 123 -7.68 -9.65 -10.54
N VAL A 124 -8.47 -9.02 -11.42
CA VAL A 124 -8.05 -7.86 -12.21
C VAL A 124 -8.85 -6.65 -11.74
N GLN A 125 -8.16 -5.62 -11.27
CA GLN A 125 -8.75 -4.36 -10.82
C GLN A 125 -8.52 -3.25 -11.85
N PHE A 126 -9.55 -2.50 -12.19
CA PHE A 126 -9.45 -1.22 -12.87
C PHE A 126 -9.53 -0.08 -11.86
N ASN A 127 -8.42 0.63 -11.68
CA ASN A 127 -8.31 1.73 -10.73
C ASN A 127 -7.81 3.00 -11.44
N PRO A 128 -8.72 3.88 -11.89
CA PRO A 128 -8.38 5.04 -12.70
C PRO A 128 -7.58 6.10 -11.92
N LEU A 129 -7.75 6.22 -10.59
CA LEU A 129 -6.98 7.18 -9.80
C LEU A 129 -5.54 6.72 -9.58
N ARG A 130 -5.35 5.42 -9.37
CA ARG A 130 -4.02 4.84 -9.23
C ARG A 130 -3.19 4.99 -10.50
N ALA A 131 -3.84 5.05 -11.67
CA ALA A 131 -3.20 5.38 -12.94
C ALA A 131 -2.44 6.71 -12.93
N LEU A 132 -2.96 7.69 -12.20
CA LEU A 132 -2.42 9.04 -12.15
C LEU A 132 -1.20 9.13 -11.24
N ARG A 133 -0.92 8.06 -10.46
CA ARG A 133 0.25 8.00 -9.60
C ARG A 133 1.50 8.35 -10.42
N PRO A 134 2.25 9.40 -10.03
CA PRO A 134 3.47 9.77 -10.72
C PRO A 134 4.41 8.57 -10.80
N SER A 135 4.94 8.33 -12.01
CA SER A 135 5.99 7.34 -12.19
C SER A 135 7.23 7.83 -11.46
N ARG A 136 7.45 7.28 -10.26
CA ARG A 136 8.76 7.33 -9.64
C ARG A 136 9.59 6.30 -10.37
N ALA A 137 10.09 6.65 -11.56
CA ALA A 137 11.10 5.84 -12.23
C ALA A 137 12.20 5.59 -11.21
N ALA A 138 12.26 4.36 -10.69
CA ALA A 138 13.19 3.97 -9.65
C ALA A 138 14.58 4.09 -10.25
N THR A 139 15.18 5.26 -10.10
CA THR A 139 16.44 5.68 -10.70
C THR A 139 17.63 5.08 -9.94
N ARG A 140 17.37 4.28 -8.89
CA ARG A 140 18.40 3.55 -8.17
C ARG A 140 18.70 2.24 -8.90
N LYS A 141 19.83 2.24 -9.62
CA LYS A 141 20.38 1.07 -10.30
C LYS A 141 20.97 0.02 -9.33
N ASP A 142 21.23 0.41 -8.08
CA ASP A 142 21.90 -0.42 -7.08
C ASP A 142 21.00 -0.69 -5.84
N ILE A 143 19.77 -1.15 -6.07
CA ILE A 143 18.91 -1.57 -4.95
C ILE A 143 19.35 -2.95 -4.47
N ARG A 144 19.67 -3.05 -3.18
CA ARG A 144 19.99 -4.30 -2.48
C ARG A 144 18.98 -4.53 -1.36
N LEU A 145 18.82 -5.78 -0.95
CA LEU A 145 17.95 -6.16 0.17
C LEU A 145 18.23 -5.33 1.43
N ALA A 146 19.51 -5.19 1.78
CA ALA A 146 19.97 -4.39 2.90
C ALA A 146 20.58 -3.07 2.41
N MET A 147 19.99 -1.95 2.82
CA MET A 147 20.49 -0.60 2.60
C MET A 147 20.34 0.20 3.90
N PRO A 148 21.27 1.10 4.23
CA PRO A 148 21.11 1.99 5.40
C PRO A 148 19.91 2.92 5.19
N PHE A 149 19.28 3.36 6.27
CA PHE A 149 18.19 4.34 6.20
C PHE A 149 18.68 5.65 5.57
N ASP A 150 17.84 6.26 4.73
CA ASP A 150 18.14 7.51 4.03
C ASP A 150 17.33 8.66 4.64
N THR A 151 17.98 9.44 5.51
CA THR A 151 17.37 10.60 6.19
C THR A 151 17.11 11.77 5.26
N ALA A 152 17.72 11.83 4.08
CA ALA A 152 17.49 12.86 3.08
C ALA A 152 16.35 12.46 2.12
N GLY A 153 16.16 11.15 1.91
CA GLY A 153 15.10 10.58 1.11
C GLY A 153 13.69 10.75 1.69
N PHE A 154 12.71 10.23 0.96
CA PHE A 154 11.33 10.14 1.48
C PHE A 154 11.27 9.11 2.61
N HIS A 155 10.62 9.48 3.72
CA HIS A 155 10.32 8.57 4.83
C HIS A 155 9.01 9.00 5.52
N PHE A 156 8.30 8.07 6.14
CA PHE A 156 7.00 8.32 6.79
C PHE A 156 7.05 9.15 8.09
N ASP A 157 8.22 9.69 8.46
CA ASP A 157 8.41 10.55 9.64
C ASP A 157 8.71 12.00 9.26
N ARG A 158 8.23 12.42 8.09
CA ARG A 158 8.29 13.81 7.63
C ARG A 158 7.08 14.59 8.14
N ASP A 159 7.30 15.82 8.59
CA ASP A 159 6.25 16.69 9.11
C ASP A 159 5.09 16.90 8.14
N PHE A 160 5.38 17.01 6.84
CA PHE A 160 4.34 17.22 5.82
C PHE A 160 3.38 16.03 5.70
N LEU A 161 3.77 14.83 6.14
CA LEU A 161 2.92 13.62 6.16
C LEU A 161 2.05 13.52 7.41
N ARG A 162 2.20 14.39 8.42
CA ARG A 162 1.40 14.31 9.66
C ARG A 162 -0.10 14.36 9.39
N ARG A 163 -0.52 15.06 8.32
CA ARG A 163 -1.93 15.12 7.89
C ARG A 163 -2.46 13.79 7.33
N GLU A 164 -1.57 12.96 6.78
CA GLU A 164 -1.93 11.66 6.20
C GLU A 164 -2.05 10.57 7.30
N VAL A 165 -1.71 10.90 8.54
CA VAL A 165 -1.82 10.01 9.71
C VAL A 165 -3.25 10.02 10.22
N PHE A 166 -3.93 8.87 10.17
CA PHE A 166 -5.27 8.72 10.76
C PHE A 166 -5.23 8.14 12.17
N TRP A 167 -4.12 7.52 12.57
CA TRP A 167 -3.93 7.05 13.92
C TRP A 167 -2.44 6.90 14.28
N GLU A 168 -2.08 7.22 15.53
CA GLU A 168 -0.76 7.02 16.11
C GLU A 168 -0.93 6.57 17.57
N GLY A 169 -0.21 5.53 17.98
CA GLY A 169 -0.35 4.95 19.31
C GLY A 169 0.45 3.66 19.47
N THR A 170 0.25 2.95 20.58
CA THR A 170 0.92 1.67 20.84
C THR A 170 0.03 0.51 20.42
N LEU A 171 0.58 -0.44 19.66
CA LEU A 171 -0.03 -1.72 19.36
C LEU A 171 1.01 -2.81 19.65
N HIS A 172 0.65 -3.84 20.43
CA HIS A 172 1.55 -4.94 20.84
C HIS A 172 2.94 -4.44 21.26
N ASP A 173 2.96 -3.47 22.19
CA ASP A 173 4.16 -2.84 22.75
C ASP A 173 5.08 -2.08 21.79
N LEU A 174 4.69 -1.93 20.51
CA LEU A 174 5.37 -1.05 19.58
C LEU A 174 4.61 0.26 19.40
N PRO A 175 5.27 1.43 19.52
CA PRO A 175 4.70 2.65 18.99
C PRO A 175 4.59 2.50 17.47
N ILE A 176 3.41 2.72 16.92
CA ILE A 176 3.17 2.67 15.49
C ILE A 176 2.46 3.94 15.00
N ARG A 177 2.59 4.17 13.69
CA ARG A 177 1.84 5.17 12.96
C ARG A 177 1.10 4.50 11.80
N LEU A 178 -0.17 4.84 11.65
CA LEU A 178 -0.99 4.45 10.51
C LEU A 178 -1.23 5.67 9.62
N LEU A 179 -0.78 5.58 8.37
CA LEU A 179 -1.05 6.57 7.33
C LEU A 179 -2.04 6.01 6.32
N TYR A 180 -2.83 6.87 5.69
CA TYR A 180 -3.55 6.47 4.48
C TYR A 180 -2.55 6.14 3.36
N ASN A 181 -2.81 5.11 2.57
CA ASN A 181 -2.11 4.97 1.31
C ASN A 181 -2.68 6.00 0.32
N LYS A 182 -1.83 6.87 -0.24
CA LYS A 182 -2.25 7.92 -1.18
C LYS A 182 -2.86 7.38 -2.48
N PHE A 183 -2.43 6.18 -2.91
CA PHE A 183 -2.93 5.50 -4.11
C PHE A 183 -3.33 4.07 -3.77
N PRO A 184 -4.43 3.88 -3.03
CA PRO A 184 -4.86 2.59 -2.52
C PRO A 184 -5.37 1.69 -3.66
N PHE A 185 -5.40 0.39 -3.37
CA PHE A 185 -5.87 -0.69 -4.25
C PHE A 185 -6.38 -1.89 -3.46
N ALA A 186 -6.34 -1.82 -2.14
CA ALA A 186 -6.95 -2.76 -1.23
C ALA A 186 -7.95 -1.99 -0.37
N ARG A 187 -8.90 -2.70 0.24
CA ARG A 187 -9.90 -2.08 1.11
C ARG A 187 -9.26 -1.56 2.40
N MET A 188 -9.59 -0.33 2.79
CA MET A 188 -9.02 0.35 3.96
C MET A 188 -7.48 0.31 3.97
N HIS A 189 -6.88 0.54 2.81
CA HIS A 189 -5.45 0.40 2.62
C HIS A 189 -4.66 1.51 3.34
N GLY A 190 -3.97 1.13 4.40
CA GLY A 190 -3.06 1.97 5.15
C GLY A 190 -1.59 1.57 5.01
N ILE A 191 -0.73 2.42 5.54
CA ILE A 191 0.69 2.16 5.75
C ILE A 191 0.93 2.09 7.26
N LEU A 192 1.32 0.92 7.76
CA LEU A 192 1.72 0.72 9.14
C LEU A 192 3.23 0.88 9.26
N VAL A 193 3.66 1.87 10.05
CA VAL A 193 5.08 2.16 10.30
C VAL A 193 5.37 1.83 11.76
N PRO A 194 6.08 0.72 12.06
CA PRO A 194 6.52 0.43 13.41
C PRO A 194 7.68 1.35 13.80
N GLU A 195 7.66 1.82 15.04
CA GLU A 195 8.70 2.65 15.65
C GLU A 195 9.16 3.81 14.74
N PRO A 196 8.22 4.68 14.28
CA PRO A 196 8.46 5.61 13.18
C PRO A 196 9.61 6.59 13.42
N THR A 197 9.91 6.91 14.68
CA THR A 197 10.99 7.83 15.08
C THR A 197 12.36 7.17 15.15
N ARG A 198 12.43 5.83 15.08
CA ARG A 198 13.71 5.09 15.05
C ARG A 198 14.33 5.05 13.66
N HIS A 199 13.60 5.48 12.63
CA HIS A 199 14.10 5.59 11.25
C HIS A 199 14.74 4.28 10.78
N LEU A 200 14.05 3.17 11.01
CA LEU A 200 14.55 1.85 10.62
C LEU A 200 14.54 1.73 9.08
N PRO A 201 15.59 1.19 8.44
CA PRO A 201 15.58 0.94 7.01
C PRO A 201 14.49 -0.08 6.63
N GLN A 202 14.14 -0.17 5.35
CA GLN A 202 13.22 -1.20 4.85
C GLN A 202 13.91 -2.58 4.82
N TYR A 203 14.19 -3.09 6.01
CA TYR A 203 14.85 -4.35 6.29
C TYR A 203 14.15 -4.99 7.49
N LEU A 204 13.59 -6.18 7.29
CA LEU A 204 12.80 -6.85 8.32
C LEU A 204 13.73 -7.50 9.36
N THR A 205 13.37 -7.44 10.64
CA THR A 205 14.07 -8.20 11.69
C THR A 205 13.12 -9.23 12.30
N GLU A 206 13.65 -10.21 13.04
CA GLU A 206 12.83 -11.23 13.73
C GLU A 206 11.73 -10.58 14.57
N ARG A 207 12.10 -9.59 15.40
CA ARG A 207 11.16 -8.81 16.20
C ARG A 207 9.99 -8.25 15.38
N HIS A 208 10.27 -7.66 14.22
CA HIS A 208 9.23 -7.05 13.38
C HIS A 208 8.41 -8.08 12.59
N HIS A 209 9.01 -9.22 12.24
CA HIS A 209 8.31 -10.36 11.67
C HIS A 209 7.31 -10.95 12.68
N CYS A 210 7.78 -11.27 13.88
CA CYS A 210 6.95 -11.81 14.96
C CYS A 210 5.86 -10.80 15.38
N TYR A 211 6.20 -9.51 15.42
CA TYR A 211 5.23 -8.44 15.64
C TYR A 211 4.10 -8.48 14.59
N ALA A 212 4.43 -8.44 13.29
CA ALA A 212 3.42 -8.45 12.23
C ALA A 212 2.55 -9.71 12.26
N PHE A 213 3.16 -10.86 12.51
CA PHE A 213 2.46 -12.14 12.67
C PHE A 213 1.50 -12.12 13.87
N SER A 214 1.95 -11.63 15.04
CA SER A 214 1.11 -11.54 16.25
C SER A 214 -0.06 -10.57 16.08
N VAL A 215 0.17 -9.39 15.51
CA VAL A 215 -0.87 -8.36 15.31
C VAL A 215 -2.02 -8.90 14.47
N VAL A 216 -1.72 -9.57 13.36
CA VAL A 216 -2.76 -10.11 12.48
C VAL A 216 -3.55 -11.23 13.16
N ASN A 217 -2.88 -12.09 13.95
CA ASN A 217 -3.54 -13.20 14.62
C ASN A 217 -4.40 -12.75 15.80
N ASP A 218 -3.86 -11.89 16.67
CA ASP A 218 -4.55 -11.49 17.90
C ASP A 218 -5.74 -10.57 17.61
N LEU A 219 -5.71 -9.86 16.48
CA LEU A 219 -6.81 -9.03 16.01
C LEU A 219 -7.77 -9.74 15.05
N ALA A 220 -7.54 -11.01 14.69
CA ALA A 220 -8.33 -11.70 13.68
C ALA A 220 -9.83 -11.77 14.01
N ASP A 221 -10.19 -11.95 15.29
CA ASP A 221 -11.58 -12.01 15.74
C ASP A 221 -12.24 -10.62 15.80
N LEU A 222 -11.46 -9.57 16.07
CA LEU A 222 -11.94 -8.19 16.19
C LEU A 222 -12.02 -7.50 14.82
N LEU A 223 -11.07 -7.82 13.93
CA LEU A 223 -10.96 -7.30 12.57
C LEU A 223 -10.80 -8.46 11.57
N PRO A 224 -11.86 -9.24 11.29
CA PRO A 224 -11.82 -10.25 10.25
C PRO A 224 -11.36 -9.66 8.91
N GLY A 225 -10.36 -10.29 8.30
CA GLY A 225 -9.74 -9.82 7.06
C GLY A 225 -8.59 -8.82 7.25
N LEU A 226 -8.24 -8.44 8.48
CA LEU A 226 -7.00 -7.68 8.72
C LEU A 226 -5.81 -8.48 8.21
N SER A 227 -5.02 -7.85 7.35
CA SER A 227 -3.81 -8.41 6.79
C SER A 227 -2.71 -7.36 6.73
N LEU A 228 -1.47 -7.83 6.85
CA LEU A 228 -0.28 -7.01 6.62
C LEU A 228 0.48 -7.58 5.43
N ALA A 229 1.04 -6.73 4.58
CA ALA A 229 1.91 -7.15 3.51
C ALA A 229 3.22 -6.36 3.54
N TYR A 230 4.28 -6.97 3.03
CA TYR A 230 5.62 -6.40 3.07
C TYR A 230 6.31 -6.59 1.73
N ASN A 231 6.96 -5.53 1.25
CA ASN A 231 7.89 -5.57 0.14
C ASN A 231 9.29 -5.33 0.72
N SER A 232 10.22 -6.23 0.48
CA SER A 232 11.64 -5.93 0.71
C SER A 232 12.21 -5.01 -0.37
N LEU A 233 13.35 -4.36 -0.09
CA LEU A 233 14.14 -3.72 -1.14
C LEU A 233 14.59 -4.77 -2.16
N GLY A 234 14.44 -4.46 -3.45
CA GLY A 234 14.64 -5.41 -4.56
C GLY A 234 13.38 -6.20 -4.93
N ALA A 235 12.33 -6.15 -4.11
CA ALA A 235 11.01 -6.75 -4.38
C ALA A 235 9.90 -5.68 -4.46
N TYR A 236 10.15 -4.62 -5.24
CA TYR A 236 9.21 -3.51 -5.47
C TYR A 236 8.86 -2.65 -4.24
N ALA A 237 9.68 -2.65 -3.18
CA ALA A 237 9.60 -1.61 -2.16
C ALA A 237 10.01 -0.25 -2.74
N SER A 238 9.17 0.77 -2.51
CA SER A 238 9.38 2.13 -3.06
C SER A 238 9.95 3.13 -2.06
N VAL A 239 10.01 2.78 -0.78
CA VAL A 239 10.47 3.63 0.32
C VAL A 239 11.43 2.84 1.20
N ASN A 240 12.53 3.48 1.60
CA ASN A 240 13.52 2.89 2.51
C ASN A 240 13.27 3.35 3.96
N HIS A 241 12.10 2.99 4.50
CA HIS A 241 11.71 3.18 5.89
C HIS A 241 10.81 2.00 6.22
N LEU A 242 11.15 1.19 7.23
CA LEU A 242 10.40 0.00 7.63
C LEU A 242 8.90 0.29 7.70
N HIS A 243 8.14 -0.38 6.84
CA HIS A 243 6.69 -0.26 6.81
C HIS A 243 6.05 -1.55 6.29
N PHE A 244 4.80 -1.74 6.72
CA PHE A 244 3.89 -2.74 6.20
C PHE A 244 2.72 -2.05 5.49
N GLN A 245 2.21 -2.70 4.47
CA GLN A 245 0.95 -2.34 3.84
C GLN A 245 -0.14 -3.00 4.68
N LEU A 246 -1.08 -2.23 5.22
CA LEU A 246 -2.19 -2.72 6.01
C LEU A 246 -3.45 -2.67 5.17
N PHE A 247 -4.28 -3.70 5.22
CA PHE A 247 -5.61 -3.66 4.65
C PHE A 247 -6.56 -4.53 5.49
N VAL A 248 -7.86 -4.27 5.34
CA VAL A 248 -8.90 -5.05 6.02
C VAL A 248 -9.91 -5.47 4.97
N ASP A 249 -9.78 -6.69 4.50
CA ASP A 249 -10.66 -7.29 3.50
C ASP A 249 -10.91 -8.76 3.86
N PRO A 250 -12.17 -9.17 4.13
CA PRO A 250 -12.48 -10.56 4.40
C PRO A 250 -12.40 -11.45 3.15
N THR A 251 -12.32 -10.86 1.95
CA THR A 251 -12.14 -11.60 0.70
C THR A 251 -10.71 -12.12 0.62
N GLU A 252 -10.56 -13.43 0.47
CA GLU A 252 -9.24 -14.04 0.28
C GLU A 252 -8.63 -13.62 -1.05
N LEU A 253 -7.32 -13.33 -1.04
CA LEU A 253 -6.57 -13.10 -2.27
C LEU A 253 -6.36 -14.43 -3.00
N PRO A 254 -6.19 -14.45 -4.34
CA PRO A 254 -6.04 -15.67 -5.10
C PRO A 254 -4.96 -16.63 -4.58
N ALA A 255 -3.82 -16.14 -4.08
CA ALA A 255 -2.77 -16.96 -3.48
C ALA A 255 -3.19 -17.69 -2.19
N GLN A 256 -4.28 -17.30 -1.55
CA GLN A 256 -4.82 -17.97 -0.37
C GLN A 256 -5.80 -19.10 -0.71
N ALA A 257 -6.16 -19.27 -1.98
CA ALA A 257 -7.12 -20.30 -2.39
C ALA A 257 -6.63 -21.73 -2.04
N PRO A 258 -7.53 -22.63 -1.59
CA PRO A 258 -7.17 -23.95 -1.07
C PRO A 258 -6.62 -24.92 -2.12
N GLN A 259 -6.83 -24.63 -3.41
CA GLN A 259 -6.33 -25.48 -4.50
C GLN A 259 -4.80 -25.49 -4.64
N TRP A 260 -4.12 -24.49 -4.06
CA TRP A 260 -2.68 -24.37 -4.18
C TRP A 260 -1.93 -25.33 -3.26
N GLN A 261 -0.81 -25.88 -3.73
CA GLN A 261 0.03 -26.82 -2.98
C GLN A 261 0.49 -26.26 -1.63
N HIS A 262 0.85 -24.97 -1.55
CA HIS A 262 1.24 -24.34 -0.29
C HIS A 262 0.07 -24.18 0.70
N ASN A 263 -1.18 -24.39 0.26
CA ASN A 263 -2.38 -24.44 1.08
C ASN A 263 -2.94 -25.87 1.25
N GLY A 264 -2.19 -26.90 0.84
CA GLY A 264 -2.60 -28.31 0.93
C GLY A 264 -3.37 -28.85 -0.28
N GLY A 265 -3.53 -28.06 -1.34
CA GLY A 265 -4.12 -28.50 -2.60
C GLY A 265 -3.12 -29.24 -3.52
N SER A 266 -3.54 -29.52 -4.75
CA SER A 266 -2.74 -30.28 -5.72
C SER A 266 -2.08 -29.41 -6.79
N THR A 267 -2.52 -28.16 -6.97
CA THR A 267 -2.06 -27.28 -8.05
C THR A 267 -0.87 -26.44 -7.58
N PRO A 268 0.26 -26.41 -8.31
CA PRO A 268 1.35 -25.50 -7.97
C PRO A 268 0.90 -24.05 -8.21
N TYR A 269 1.23 -23.14 -7.30
CA TYR A 269 1.12 -21.71 -7.58
C TYR A 269 2.12 -21.35 -8.67
N PRO A 270 1.80 -20.47 -9.65
CA PRO A 270 2.73 -20.19 -10.76
C PRO A 270 4.07 -19.61 -10.27
N ALA A 271 4.03 -18.74 -9.26
CA ALA A 271 5.22 -18.27 -8.58
C ALA A 271 5.62 -19.18 -7.42
N GLN A 272 6.89 -19.13 -6.99
CA GLN A 272 7.31 -19.72 -5.73
C GLN A 272 6.59 -19.02 -4.57
N CYS A 273 5.80 -19.80 -3.84
CA CYS A 273 5.05 -19.36 -2.67
C CYS A 273 5.26 -20.38 -1.54
N LEU A 274 5.75 -19.91 -0.40
CA LEU A 274 5.92 -20.71 0.80
C LEU A 274 4.94 -20.24 1.85
N ARG A 275 4.25 -21.17 2.53
CA ARG A 275 3.34 -20.87 3.63
C ARG A 275 3.94 -21.35 4.95
N PHE A 276 3.87 -20.49 5.96
CA PHE A 276 4.20 -20.85 7.34
C PHE A 276 3.05 -20.46 8.25
N ASP A 277 2.67 -21.37 9.15
CA ASP A 277 1.65 -21.18 10.20
C ASP A 277 2.27 -20.83 11.57
N ASN A 278 3.60 -20.76 11.62
CA ASN A 278 4.38 -20.46 12.80
C ASN A 278 5.40 -19.34 12.50
N ALA A 279 5.45 -18.33 13.37
CA ALA A 279 6.35 -17.19 13.18
C ALA A 279 7.83 -17.58 13.20
N GLN A 280 8.23 -18.59 13.98
CA GLN A 280 9.63 -19.00 14.06
C GLN A 280 10.10 -19.69 12.77
N THR A 281 9.29 -20.60 12.23
CA THR A 281 9.62 -21.28 10.96
C THR A 281 9.58 -20.31 9.78
N GLY A 282 8.60 -19.38 9.77
CA GLY A 282 8.57 -18.27 8.83
C GLY A 282 9.82 -17.39 8.91
N TRP A 283 10.28 -17.06 10.12
CA TRP A 283 11.51 -16.29 10.32
C TRP A 283 12.75 -17.04 9.83
N HIS A 284 12.90 -18.33 10.11
CA HIS A 284 14.05 -19.10 9.61
C HIS A 284 14.14 -19.09 8.07
N CYS A 285 12.99 -19.14 7.38
CA CYS A 285 12.95 -18.96 5.93
C CYS A 285 13.44 -17.57 5.51
N ILE A 286 12.90 -16.51 6.13
CA ILE A 286 13.27 -15.12 5.84
C ILE A 286 14.76 -14.86 6.14
N GLU A 287 15.29 -15.40 7.23
CA GLU A 287 16.71 -15.29 7.59
C GLU A 287 17.60 -15.97 6.55
N SER A 288 17.18 -17.11 6.00
CA SER A 288 17.88 -17.76 4.89
C SER A 288 17.93 -16.89 3.65
N LEU A 289 16.81 -16.22 3.31
CA LEU A 289 16.76 -15.25 2.21
C LEU A 289 17.68 -14.05 2.48
N HIS A 290 17.76 -13.57 3.73
CA HIS A 290 18.68 -12.50 4.13
C HIS A 290 20.14 -12.89 3.94
N LYS A 291 20.53 -14.09 4.36
CA LYS A 291 21.90 -14.62 4.18
C LYS A 291 22.29 -14.70 2.71
N GLN A 292 21.31 -14.94 1.83
CA GLN A 292 21.48 -15.00 0.38
C GLN A 292 21.37 -13.63 -0.30
N GLY A 293 21.00 -12.57 0.41
CA GLY A 293 20.71 -11.26 -0.21
C GLY A 293 19.46 -11.27 -1.11
N GLN A 294 18.62 -12.30 -0.99
CA GLN A 294 17.48 -12.53 -1.87
C GLN A 294 16.27 -11.65 -1.49
N PRO A 295 15.75 -10.81 -2.39
CA PRO A 295 14.52 -10.06 -2.14
C PRO A 295 13.30 -10.97 -2.05
N TYR A 296 12.27 -10.52 -1.33
CA TYR A 296 11.01 -11.22 -1.13
C TYR A 296 9.83 -10.28 -0.88
N ASN A 297 8.61 -10.78 -1.14
CA ASN A 297 7.36 -10.19 -0.68
C ASN A 297 6.72 -11.08 0.39
N LEU A 298 5.93 -10.50 1.29
CA LEU A 298 5.18 -11.23 2.31
C LEU A 298 3.71 -10.83 2.31
N LEU A 299 2.85 -11.79 2.67
CA LEU A 299 1.47 -11.56 3.09
C LEU A 299 1.25 -12.26 4.44
N TYR A 300 0.98 -11.48 5.48
CA TYR A 300 0.52 -11.95 6.78
C TYR A 300 -1.01 -11.90 6.79
N SER A 301 -1.61 -13.06 7.06
CA SER A 301 -3.06 -13.25 7.23
C SER A 301 -3.29 -14.09 8.49
N ASN A 302 -4.55 -14.25 8.90
CA ASN A 302 -4.89 -15.03 10.09
C ASN A 302 -4.22 -16.43 10.06
N ARG A 303 -3.37 -16.69 11.05
CA ARG A 303 -2.58 -17.91 11.26
C ARG A 303 -1.61 -18.28 10.14
N SER A 304 -1.21 -17.34 9.29
CA SER A 304 -0.19 -17.65 8.29
C SER A 304 0.59 -16.45 7.79
N VAL A 305 1.80 -16.72 7.33
CA VAL A 305 2.57 -15.85 6.45
C VAL A 305 2.86 -16.59 5.15
N LEU A 306 2.53 -15.95 4.03
CA LEU A 306 3.00 -16.34 2.71
C LEU A 306 4.31 -15.58 2.41
N VAL A 307 5.30 -16.30 1.90
CA VAL A 307 6.61 -15.78 1.50
C VAL A 307 6.78 -16.01 0.01
N PHE A 308 7.08 -14.94 -0.73
CA PHE A 308 7.35 -14.97 -2.16
C PHE A 308 8.79 -14.54 -2.43
N PRO A 309 9.76 -15.48 -2.46
CA PRO A 309 11.14 -15.18 -2.85
C PRO A 309 11.18 -14.63 -4.28
N ARG A 310 12.05 -13.63 -4.50
CA ARG A 310 12.21 -12.95 -5.79
C ARG A 310 13.63 -13.14 -6.30
N PRO A 311 13.85 -13.16 -7.61
CA PRO A 311 15.20 -13.16 -8.16
C PRO A 311 15.93 -11.85 -7.80
N GLU A 312 17.23 -11.92 -7.49
CA GLU A 312 18.06 -10.74 -7.13
C GLU A 312 18.04 -9.64 -8.21
N LYS A 313 17.89 -10.04 -9.47
CA LYS A 313 17.66 -9.14 -10.59
C LYS A 313 16.29 -9.49 -11.17
N ALA A 314 15.44 -8.48 -11.33
CA ALA A 314 14.31 -8.62 -12.25
C ALA A 314 14.90 -8.91 -13.63
N ASN A 315 14.93 -10.19 -14.03
CA ASN A 315 15.50 -10.60 -15.32
C ASN A 315 14.69 -10.05 -16.49
N GLN A 316 13.48 -9.55 -16.24
CA GLN A 316 12.59 -8.99 -17.23
C GLN A 316 11.93 -7.71 -16.68
N PRO A 317 11.80 -6.66 -17.51
CA PRO A 317 10.95 -5.53 -17.16
C PRO A 317 9.52 -6.03 -16.90
N PRO A 318 8.75 -5.34 -16.04
CA PRO A 318 7.34 -5.69 -15.87
C PRO A 318 6.61 -5.56 -17.22
N PRO A 319 5.52 -6.32 -17.42
CA PRO A 319 4.72 -6.19 -18.64
C PRO A 319 4.16 -4.78 -18.76
N SER A 320 3.87 -4.31 -19.98
CA SER A 320 3.43 -2.93 -20.24
C SER A 320 2.18 -2.51 -19.46
N TRP A 321 1.35 -3.48 -19.06
CA TRP A 321 0.13 -3.26 -18.30
C TRP A 321 0.31 -3.25 -16.78
N SER A 322 1.50 -3.55 -16.26
CA SER A 322 1.79 -3.51 -14.83
C SER A 322 3.00 -2.62 -14.54
N PRO A 323 2.93 -1.75 -13.52
CA PRO A 323 4.10 -0.98 -13.08
C PRO A 323 5.12 -1.84 -12.33
N GLY A 324 4.80 -3.10 -12.03
CA GLY A 324 5.62 -3.96 -11.20
C GLY A 324 4.81 -5.01 -10.45
N PHE A 325 5.46 -6.11 -10.07
CA PHE A 325 4.83 -7.17 -9.28
C PHE A 325 5.26 -7.05 -7.83
N ALA A 326 4.55 -6.26 -7.04
CA ALA A 326 4.74 -6.17 -5.59
C ALA A 326 3.93 -7.26 -4.88
N TRP A 327 3.76 -7.16 -3.55
CA TRP A 327 3.00 -8.14 -2.77
C TRP A 327 1.61 -8.47 -3.34
N PHE A 328 0.89 -7.47 -3.87
CA PHE A 328 -0.51 -7.63 -4.31
C PHE A 328 -0.58 -8.47 -5.58
N GLU A 329 0.26 -8.13 -6.57
CA GLU A 329 0.38 -8.89 -7.79
C GLU A 329 0.92 -10.29 -7.51
N MET A 330 1.90 -10.45 -6.62
CA MET A 330 2.39 -11.77 -6.18
C MET A 330 1.32 -12.61 -5.48
N CYS A 331 0.27 -12.00 -4.93
CA CYS A 331 -0.89 -12.69 -4.38
C CYS A 331 -1.97 -13.01 -5.42
N GLY A 332 -1.74 -12.68 -6.70
CA GLY A 332 -2.62 -12.96 -7.83
C GLY A 332 -3.68 -11.89 -8.10
N ALA A 333 -3.53 -10.70 -7.50
CA ALA A 333 -4.40 -9.55 -7.77
C ALA A 333 -3.62 -8.46 -8.51
N VAL A 334 -4.07 -8.07 -9.70
CA VAL A 334 -3.38 -7.10 -10.56
C VAL A 334 -4.19 -5.82 -10.68
N VAL A 335 -3.50 -4.68 -10.66
CA VAL A 335 -4.12 -3.36 -10.84
C VAL A 335 -3.73 -2.80 -12.20
N THR A 336 -4.71 -2.44 -13.00
CA THR A 336 -4.51 -1.71 -14.26
C THR A 336 -5.25 -0.39 -14.29
N ALA A 337 -4.66 0.53 -15.03
CA ALA A 337 -5.15 1.86 -15.35
C ALA A 337 -5.83 1.94 -16.73
N ASN A 338 -5.66 0.90 -17.55
CA ASN A 338 -6.09 0.87 -18.93
C ASN A 338 -7.36 0.02 -19.05
N ARG A 339 -8.43 0.59 -19.64
CA ARG A 339 -9.71 -0.09 -19.80
C ARG A 339 -9.62 -1.32 -20.71
N GLU A 340 -8.90 -1.21 -21.81
CA GLU A 340 -8.71 -2.31 -22.76
C GLU A 340 -7.95 -3.47 -22.10
N THR A 341 -6.86 -3.17 -21.39
CA THR A 341 -6.17 -4.16 -20.55
C THR A 341 -7.11 -4.76 -19.51
N PHE A 342 -7.88 -3.92 -18.81
CA PHE A 342 -8.85 -4.43 -17.85
C PHE A 342 -9.83 -5.37 -18.52
N GLU A 343 -10.28 -5.16 -19.76
CA GLU A 343 -11.24 -6.05 -20.42
C GLU A 343 -10.60 -7.32 -20.98
N GLN A 344 -9.35 -7.26 -21.44
CA GLN A 344 -8.71 -8.33 -22.22
C GLN A 344 -7.74 -9.22 -21.44
N LEU A 345 -7.16 -8.74 -20.33
CA LEU A 345 -6.11 -9.46 -19.60
C LEU A 345 -6.57 -10.85 -19.16
N GLY A 346 -5.90 -11.88 -19.67
CA GLY A 346 -6.29 -13.29 -19.50
C GLY A 346 -5.56 -14.00 -18.36
N GLU A 347 -6.04 -15.20 -18.04
CA GLU A 347 -5.45 -16.05 -17.00
C GLU A 347 -4.00 -16.44 -17.31
N ASP A 348 -3.75 -16.91 -18.53
CA ASP A 348 -2.43 -17.38 -18.99
C ASP A 348 -1.36 -16.29 -18.93
N GLU A 349 -1.74 -15.05 -19.25
CA GLU A 349 -0.81 -13.91 -19.24
C GLU A 349 -0.38 -13.56 -17.81
N ILE A 350 -1.32 -13.53 -16.86
CA ILE A 350 -1.02 -13.29 -15.44
C ILE A 350 -0.19 -14.45 -14.88
N SER A 351 -0.58 -15.69 -15.14
CA SER A 351 0.14 -16.90 -14.71
C SER A 351 1.57 -16.93 -15.24
N GLY A 352 1.77 -16.57 -16.51
CA GLY A 352 3.09 -16.52 -17.15
C GLY A 352 4.03 -15.50 -16.49
N VAL A 353 3.52 -14.31 -16.14
CA VAL A 353 4.33 -13.29 -15.45
C VAL A 353 4.63 -13.69 -14.01
N LEU A 354 3.68 -14.30 -13.30
CA LEU A 354 3.91 -14.85 -11.96
C LEU A 354 5.00 -15.93 -11.96
N ALA A 355 4.96 -16.83 -12.94
CA ALA A 355 6.00 -17.85 -13.11
C ALA A 355 7.38 -17.23 -13.33
N ALA A 356 7.47 -16.16 -14.13
CA ALA A 356 8.72 -15.43 -14.36
C ALA A 356 9.22 -14.64 -13.12
N CYS A 357 8.36 -14.42 -12.11
CA CYS A 357 8.73 -13.70 -10.89
C CYS A 357 9.53 -14.52 -9.87
N SER A 358 9.84 -15.78 -10.19
CA SER A 358 10.51 -16.73 -9.28
C SER A 358 11.90 -17.12 -9.76
N SER A 359 12.82 -17.34 -8.82
CA SER A 359 14.12 -17.95 -9.11
C SER A 359 13.98 -19.47 -9.17
N PHE A 360 14.25 -20.12 -10.31
CA PHE A 360 14.29 -21.59 -10.44
C PHE A 360 15.52 -22.22 -9.74
N ALA A 361 15.88 -21.77 -8.55
CA ALA A 361 16.75 -22.54 -7.67
C ALA A 361 15.83 -23.42 -6.82
N PRO A 362 15.82 -24.76 -6.99
CA PRO A 362 15.04 -25.62 -6.12
C PRO A 362 15.54 -25.43 -4.69
N VAL A 363 14.67 -24.93 -3.81
CA VAL A 363 14.90 -25.01 -2.38
C VAL A 363 14.85 -26.49 -2.05
N ALA A 364 16.00 -27.06 -1.70
CA ALA A 364 16.09 -28.46 -1.30
C ALA A 364 15.03 -28.72 -0.22
N GLY A 365 14.10 -29.62 -0.53
CA GLY A 365 12.96 -29.90 0.32
C GLY A 365 13.42 -30.40 1.68
N HIS A 366 12.91 -29.77 2.74
CA HIS A 366 12.74 -30.45 4.00
C HIS A 366 11.49 -31.32 3.90
N HIS A 367 11.65 -32.47 3.25
CA HIS A 367 10.92 -33.66 3.65
C HIS A 367 11.70 -34.25 4.82
N GLU A 368 11.21 -34.09 6.04
CA GLU A 368 11.51 -35.06 7.08
C GLU A 368 10.22 -35.51 7.77
N ALA A 369 10.22 -36.82 8.01
CA ALA A 369 9.18 -37.72 8.46
C ALA A 369 8.44 -37.33 9.75
#